data_AF-A0A4Y9ZV40-F1
#
_entry.id   AF-A0A4Y9ZV40-F1
#
_cell.length_a   1.000
_cell.length_b   1.000
_cell.length_c   1.000
_cell.angle_alpha   90.00
_cell.angle_beta   90.00
_cell.angle_gamma   90.00
#
_symmetry.space_group_name_H-M   'P 1'
#
loop_
_entity.id
_entity.type
_entity.pdbx_description
1 polymer ?
#
loop_
_entity_poly.entity_id
_entity_poly.type
_entity_poly.pdbx_seq_one_letter_code
_entity_poly.pdbx_strand_id
1 'polypeptide(L)'
;MQKLMCRTVYAGDRLEDREALACLSRRLPLEFQTTRYSTSDEEWAQVEKHMRVCLSASGDLQDTTMVNPSEPLVSEAAFRVMDHEGFNAAMALRDILSGFAVHQGERGELIALLLMTLARDQVVHNAVARGRDRQRSRVVPVTKFLQCLFRSGPGHDILSSLPSVVKEDSEDATIELSDVFAGAMLHFNHFVKMNEPDMLDRKYLWRLMSRGAAVLCAPNEKGVDALCQFTYHSRKLRKENLGVILFQFTNDACYDSTVKSELYPLMDPFALGIFDDPDTTVPIIRIVLALAGKTPSLQTIERIPGETGKFTSYDIWCSGLDTKFY
;
A
#
# COMPACT_ATOMS: atom_id res chain seq x y z
N MET A 1 -13.19 15.86 -8.39
CA MET A 1 -12.76 15.69 -9.78
C MET A 1 -12.39 17.03 -10.39
N GLN A 2 -13.33 17.96 -10.57
CA GLN A 2 -13.05 19.31 -11.14
C GLN A 2 -11.93 20.07 -10.43
N LYS A 3 -11.91 20.10 -9.09
CA LYS A 3 -10.81 20.75 -8.33
C LYS A 3 -9.44 20.08 -8.52
N LEU A 4 -9.41 18.77 -8.79
CA LEU A 4 -8.15 18.05 -9.01
C LEU A 4 -7.65 18.22 -10.44
N MET A 5 -8.56 18.26 -11.42
CA MET A 5 -8.24 18.34 -12.85
C MET A 5 -8.22 19.77 -13.40
N CYS A 6 -8.67 20.76 -12.62
CA CYS A 6 -8.92 22.14 -13.07
C CYS A 6 -9.89 22.26 -14.27
N ARG A 7 -10.56 21.18 -14.66
CA ARG A 7 -11.60 21.11 -15.69
C ARG A 7 -12.59 19.97 -15.41
N THR A 8 -13.69 19.95 -16.14
CA THR A 8 -14.58 18.78 -16.18
C THR A 8 -13.98 17.76 -17.14
N VAL A 9 -13.86 16.51 -16.68
CA VAL A 9 -13.42 15.38 -17.50
C VAL A 9 -14.67 14.61 -17.92
N TYR A 10 -14.84 14.42 -19.23
CA TYR A 10 -15.94 13.66 -19.83
C TYR A 10 -15.44 12.34 -20.41
N ALA A 11 -16.33 11.35 -20.50
CA ALA A 11 -16.02 10.06 -21.11
C ALA A 11 -15.42 10.23 -22.51
N GLY A 12 -14.26 9.61 -22.75
CA GLY A 12 -13.48 9.72 -23.99
C GLY A 12 -12.44 10.84 -24.02
N ASP A 13 -12.41 11.73 -23.02
CA ASP A 13 -11.34 12.73 -22.91
C ASP A 13 -9.98 12.04 -22.72
N ARG A 14 -8.98 12.50 -23.48
CA ARG A 14 -7.58 12.15 -23.21
C ARG A 14 -7.08 13.00 -22.05
N LEU A 15 -6.46 12.36 -21.06
CA LEU A 15 -5.75 13.06 -19.99
C LEU A 15 -4.36 13.49 -20.47
N GLU A 16 -3.96 14.70 -20.09
CA GLU A 16 -2.60 15.19 -20.24
C GLU A 16 -1.67 14.55 -19.20
N ASP A 17 -0.36 14.49 -19.49
CA ASP A 17 0.63 13.89 -18.58
C ASP A 17 0.64 14.55 -17.19
N ARG A 18 0.39 15.87 -17.14
CA ARG A 18 0.27 16.65 -15.88
C ARG A 18 -0.96 16.26 -15.08
N GLU A 19 -2.06 15.90 -15.74
CA GLU A 19 -3.29 15.42 -15.10
C GLU A 19 -3.11 14.00 -14.59
N ALA A 20 -2.38 13.16 -15.33
CA ALA A 20 -2.00 11.82 -14.89
C ALA A 20 -1.09 11.89 -13.65
N LEU A 21 -0.10 12.80 -13.65
CA LEU A 21 0.73 13.09 -12.48
C LEU A 21 -0.10 13.54 -11.30
N ALA A 22 -1.03 14.48 -11.50
CA ALA A 22 -1.93 14.95 -10.46
C ALA A 22 -2.77 13.81 -9.85
N CYS A 23 -3.28 12.91 -10.69
CA CYS A 23 -4.07 11.77 -10.24
C CYS A 23 -3.23 10.79 -9.41
N LEU A 24 -2.09 10.35 -9.95
CA LEU A 24 -1.24 9.37 -9.27
C LEU A 24 -0.63 9.94 -7.99
N SER A 25 -0.26 11.22 -7.98
CA SER A 25 0.23 11.95 -6.80
C SER A 25 -0.76 12.02 -5.63
N ARG A 26 -2.05 11.76 -5.88
CA ARG A 26 -3.08 11.67 -4.82
C ARG A 26 -3.26 10.28 -4.25
N ARG A 27 -2.72 9.28 -4.93
CA ARG A 27 -2.83 7.87 -4.57
C ARG A 27 -1.52 7.34 -4.02
N LEU A 28 -0.41 7.85 -4.55
CA LEU A 28 0.96 7.49 -4.24
C LEU A 28 1.72 8.73 -3.73
N PRO A 29 2.66 8.59 -2.79
CA PRO A 29 3.44 9.70 -2.26
C PRO A 29 4.56 10.09 -3.25
N LEU A 30 4.19 10.72 -4.37
CA LEU A 30 5.15 11.19 -5.38
C LEU A 30 5.81 12.51 -4.96
N GLU A 31 7.11 12.47 -4.69
CA GLU A 31 7.93 13.62 -4.29
C GLU A 31 8.77 14.14 -5.46
N PHE A 32 8.88 15.46 -5.58
CA PHE A 32 9.74 16.09 -6.57
C PHE A 32 11.19 16.15 -6.11
N GLN A 33 12.11 16.12 -7.06
CA GLN A 33 13.53 16.19 -6.84
C GLN A 33 13.97 17.66 -6.88
N THR A 34 14.12 18.26 -5.71
CA THR A 34 14.40 19.70 -5.52
C THR A 34 15.74 20.17 -6.10
N THR A 35 16.62 19.26 -6.55
CA THR A 35 17.98 19.59 -7.01
C THR A 35 18.12 19.84 -8.51
N ARG A 36 17.05 19.73 -9.30
CA ARG A 36 17.10 19.99 -10.75
C ARG A 36 16.56 21.37 -11.08
N TYR A 37 17.45 22.28 -11.48
CA TYR A 37 17.20 23.66 -11.92
C TYR A 37 16.17 23.82 -13.08
N SER A 38 15.67 22.75 -13.69
CA SER A 38 14.95 22.79 -14.98
C SER A 38 13.49 22.35 -14.96
N THR A 39 12.87 22.05 -13.81
CA THR A 39 11.48 21.51 -13.75
C THR A 39 10.46 22.37 -12.99
N SER A 40 10.82 23.61 -12.64
CA SER A 40 9.96 24.61 -11.99
C SER A 40 8.50 24.60 -12.47
N ASP A 41 8.27 24.70 -13.78
CA ASP A 41 6.92 25.01 -14.29
C ASP A 41 5.94 23.83 -14.22
N GLU A 42 6.45 22.60 -14.20
CA GLU A 42 5.62 21.40 -14.03
C GLU A 42 5.23 21.18 -12.57
N GLU A 43 6.18 21.43 -11.67
CA GLU A 43 5.99 21.31 -10.23
C GLU A 43 5.02 22.40 -9.74
N TRP A 44 5.24 23.65 -10.16
CA TRP A 44 4.34 24.76 -9.86
C TRP A 44 2.95 24.57 -10.44
N ALA A 45 2.82 24.00 -11.64
CA ALA A 45 1.51 23.65 -12.19
C ALA A 45 0.74 22.66 -11.29
N GLN A 46 1.43 21.74 -10.60
CA GLN A 46 0.77 20.85 -9.63
C GLN A 46 0.21 21.63 -8.43
N VAL A 47 0.89 22.69 -8.00
CA VAL A 47 0.43 23.57 -6.91
C VAL A 47 -0.75 24.43 -7.38
N GLU A 48 -0.57 25.13 -8.50
CA GLU A 48 -1.55 26.08 -9.03
C GLU A 48 -2.87 25.42 -9.46
N LYS A 49 -2.80 24.22 -10.06
CA LYS A 49 -3.95 23.62 -10.76
C LYS A 49 -4.40 22.28 -10.19
N HIS A 50 -3.56 21.60 -9.41
CA HIS A 50 -3.79 20.20 -9.01
C HIS A 50 -3.71 19.97 -7.49
N MET A 51 -3.98 21.04 -6.72
CA MET A 51 -4.17 21.04 -5.27
C MET A 51 -2.92 20.65 -4.46
N ARG A 52 -1.73 20.53 -5.08
CA ARG A 52 -0.49 20.23 -4.34
C ARG A 52 -0.18 21.42 -3.43
N VAL A 53 0.41 21.17 -2.28
CA VAL A 53 0.67 22.22 -1.29
C VAL A 53 2.15 22.55 -1.27
N CYS A 54 2.48 23.83 -1.47
CA CYS A 54 3.80 24.37 -1.18
C CYS A 54 3.89 24.66 0.33
N LEU A 55 4.80 23.98 1.02
CA LEU A 55 5.07 24.17 2.45
C LEU A 55 6.08 25.30 2.69
N SER A 56 7.07 25.42 1.81
CA SER A 56 8.08 26.47 1.85
C SER A 56 8.60 26.76 0.45
N ALA A 57 9.03 28.00 0.25
CA ALA A 57 9.73 28.45 -0.95
C ALA A 57 10.81 29.47 -0.55
N SER A 58 12.00 29.39 -1.14
CA SER A 58 13.00 30.44 -1.06
C SER A 58 12.51 31.71 -1.76
N GLY A 59 13.12 32.86 -1.45
CA GLY A 59 12.71 34.15 -2.03
C GLY A 59 12.86 34.24 -3.55
N ASP A 60 13.74 33.41 -4.13
CA ASP A 60 13.94 33.26 -5.58
C ASP A 60 13.17 32.07 -6.18
N LEU A 61 12.35 31.37 -5.35
CA LEU A 61 11.52 30.22 -5.72
C LEU A 61 12.29 29.01 -6.27
N GLN A 62 13.61 28.96 -6.08
CA GLN A 62 14.45 27.84 -6.52
C GLN A 62 14.38 26.65 -5.56
N ASP A 63 14.36 26.91 -4.25
CA ASP A 63 14.23 25.88 -3.23
C ASP A 63 12.80 25.84 -2.72
N THR A 64 12.04 24.80 -3.12
CA THR A 64 10.66 24.63 -2.67
C THR A 64 10.46 23.27 -2.03
N THR A 65 9.63 23.23 -0.98
CA THR A 65 9.14 21.98 -0.41
C THR A 65 7.66 21.85 -0.75
N MET A 66 7.31 20.84 -1.55
CA MET A 66 5.93 20.61 -1.99
C MET A 66 5.44 19.22 -1.62
N VAL A 67 4.27 19.14 -1.00
CA VAL A 67 3.67 17.88 -0.56
C VAL A 67 2.29 17.66 -1.15
N ASN A 68 1.93 16.38 -1.29
CA ASN A 68 0.56 15.97 -1.56
C ASN A 68 -0.13 15.69 -0.22
N PRO A 69 -1.03 16.57 0.27
CA PRO A 69 -1.69 16.34 1.53
C PRO A 69 -2.58 15.09 1.44
N SER A 70 -2.63 14.34 2.54
CA SER A 70 -3.56 13.23 2.73
C SER A 70 -4.98 13.76 2.71
N GLU A 71 -5.64 13.75 1.54
CA GLU A 71 -6.99 14.30 1.37
C GLU A 71 -7.93 13.21 0.82
N PRO A 72 -8.66 12.49 1.71
CA PRO A 72 -9.34 11.25 1.33
C PRO A 72 -10.37 11.41 0.22
N LEU A 73 -11.05 12.56 0.19
CA LEU A 73 -12.02 12.91 -0.84
C LEU A 73 -11.36 13.22 -2.18
N VAL A 74 -10.16 13.79 -2.16
CA VAL A 74 -9.39 14.07 -3.38
C VAL A 74 -8.76 12.78 -3.91
N SER A 75 -8.26 11.90 -3.04
CA SER A 75 -7.78 10.56 -3.41
C SER A 75 -8.89 9.66 -3.97
N GLU A 76 -10.12 9.82 -3.48
CA GLU A 76 -11.30 9.19 -4.08
C GLU A 76 -11.64 9.79 -5.45
N ALA A 77 -11.49 11.10 -5.62
CA ALA A 77 -11.67 11.72 -6.93
C ALA A 77 -10.61 11.24 -7.93
N ALA A 78 -9.36 11.06 -7.50
CA ALA A 78 -8.29 10.49 -8.31
C ALA A 78 -8.63 9.05 -8.73
N PHE A 79 -9.15 8.21 -7.82
CA PHE A 79 -9.66 6.88 -8.17
C PHE A 79 -10.68 6.91 -9.31
N ARG A 80 -11.64 7.84 -9.27
CA ARG A 80 -12.63 7.97 -10.35
C ARG A 80 -12.04 8.41 -11.68
N VAL A 81 -10.97 9.21 -11.65
CA VAL A 81 -10.27 9.60 -12.87
C VAL A 81 -9.41 8.45 -13.39
N MET A 82 -8.82 7.65 -12.50
CA MET A 82 -8.08 6.44 -12.89
C MET A 82 -8.99 5.35 -13.47
N ASP A 83 -10.27 5.33 -13.11
CA ASP A 83 -11.33 4.47 -13.68
C ASP A 83 -11.82 4.97 -15.06
N HIS A 84 -11.30 6.10 -15.54
CA HIS A 84 -11.67 6.65 -16.84
C HIS A 84 -11.16 5.77 -17.98
N GLU A 85 -11.98 5.61 -19.02
CA GLU A 85 -11.59 4.89 -20.23
C GLU A 85 -10.31 5.52 -20.82
N GLY A 86 -9.30 4.69 -21.08
CA GLY A 86 -8.01 5.13 -21.60
C GLY A 86 -6.95 5.49 -20.54
N PHE A 87 -7.29 5.53 -19.25
CA PHE A 87 -6.27 5.70 -18.21
C PHE A 87 -5.56 4.38 -17.92
N ASN A 88 -4.27 4.31 -18.25
CA ASN A 88 -3.42 3.19 -17.87
C ASN A 88 -2.46 3.63 -16.77
N ALA A 89 -2.77 3.22 -15.53
CA ALA A 89 -2.02 3.66 -14.36
C ALA A 89 -0.54 3.24 -14.36
N ALA A 90 -0.23 2.05 -14.87
CA ALA A 90 1.14 1.55 -14.95
C ALA A 90 1.96 2.34 -15.98
N MET A 91 1.37 2.60 -17.16
CA MET A 91 2.00 3.41 -18.20
C MET A 91 2.16 4.86 -17.74
N ALA A 92 1.14 5.43 -17.12
CA ALA A 92 1.21 6.77 -16.55
C ALA A 92 2.32 6.88 -15.49
N LEU A 93 2.45 5.92 -14.58
CA LEU A 93 3.52 5.92 -13.59
C LEU A 93 4.91 5.81 -14.25
N ARG A 94 5.07 4.93 -15.24
CA ARG A 94 6.33 4.81 -16.00
C ARG A 94 6.71 6.12 -16.68
N ASP A 95 5.75 6.75 -17.34
CA ASP A 95 5.97 8.00 -18.08
C ASP A 95 6.30 9.14 -17.10
N ILE A 96 5.64 9.17 -15.94
CA ILE A 96 5.95 10.11 -14.85
C ILE A 96 7.39 9.96 -14.38
N LEU A 97 7.81 8.73 -14.06
CA LEU A 97 9.14 8.43 -13.55
C LEU A 97 10.26 8.68 -14.57
N SER A 98 9.91 8.77 -15.85
CA SER A 98 10.83 9.00 -16.96
C SER A 98 10.88 10.47 -17.41
N GLY A 99 9.74 11.17 -17.33
CA GLY A 99 9.54 12.50 -17.90
C GLY A 99 9.61 13.66 -16.91
N PHE A 100 9.27 13.43 -15.63
CA PHE A 100 9.23 14.49 -14.61
C PHE A 100 10.44 14.40 -13.66
N ALA A 101 10.78 15.50 -12.99
CA ALA A 101 11.74 15.52 -11.88
C ALA A 101 11.12 14.93 -10.60
N VAL A 102 10.58 13.72 -10.68
CA VAL A 102 10.16 12.95 -9.50
C VAL A 102 11.39 12.22 -8.94
N HIS A 103 11.50 12.16 -7.62
CA HIS A 103 12.59 11.44 -6.96
C HIS A 103 12.61 9.98 -7.41
N GLN A 104 13.70 9.58 -8.08
CA GLN A 104 13.81 8.28 -8.76
C GLN A 104 14.30 7.14 -7.86
N GLY A 105 14.59 7.39 -6.59
CA GLY A 105 15.14 6.38 -5.67
C GLY A 105 14.19 5.20 -5.43
N GLU A 106 13.00 5.47 -4.90
CA GLU A 106 12.04 4.47 -4.40
C GLU A 106 11.14 3.86 -5.51
N ARG A 107 11.72 3.56 -6.67
CA ARG A 107 10.97 3.08 -7.86
C ARG A 107 10.26 1.75 -7.62
N GLY A 108 10.91 0.82 -6.91
CA GLY A 108 10.33 -0.50 -6.64
C GLY A 108 9.12 -0.39 -5.72
N GLU A 109 9.24 0.44 -4.69
CA GLU A 109 8.21 0.75 -3.72
C GLU A 109 7.00 1.37 -4.41
N LEU A 110 7.18 2.38 -5.28
CA LEU A 110 6.07 3.00 -6.01
C LEU A 110 5.32 2.01 -6.91
N ILE A 111 6.00 1.04 -7.53
CA ILE A 111 5.37 -0.03 -8.31
C ILE A 111 4.53 -0.92 -7.39
N ALA A 112 5.08 -1.34 -6.24
CA ALA A 112 4.36 -2.15 -5.28
C ALA A 112 3.13 -1.43 -4.70
N LEU A 113 3.27 -0.15 -4.33
CA LEU A 113 2.16 0.68 -3.86
C LEU A 113 1.07 0.84 -4.94
N LEU A 114 1.46 0.94 -6.21
CA LEU A 114 0.50 0.98 -7.32
C LEU A 114 -0.26 -0.35 -7.44
N LEU A 115 0.43 -1.49 -7.38
CA LEU A 115 -0.20 -2.82 -7.39
C LEU A 115 -1.22 -2.97 -6.26
N MET A 116 -0.84 -2.58 -5.05
CA MET A 116 -1.73 -2.59 -3.88
C MET A 116 -2.94 -1.67 -4.09
N THR A 117 -2.73 -0.47 -4.63
CA THR A 117 -3.81 0.48 -4.94
C THR A 117 -4.80 -0.12 -5.94
N LEU A 118 -4.30 -0.71 -7.04
CA LEU A 118 -5.12 -1.34 -8.08
C LEU A 118 -5.86 -2.57 -7.54
N ALA A 119 -5.21 -3.41 -6.73
CA ALA A 119 -5.85 -4.56 -6.09
C ALA A 119 -7.04 -4.14 -5.22
N ARG A 120 -6.86 -3.11 -4.38
CA ARG A 120 -7.95 -2.54 -3.58
C ARG A 120 -9.07 -2.02 -4.46
N ASP A 121 -8.73 -1.26 -5.50
CA ASP A 121 -9.69 -0.65 -6.40
C ASP A 121 -10.52 -1.71 -7.14
N GLN A 122 -9.90 -2.80 -7.57
CA GLN A 122 -10.60 -3.96 -8.14
C GLN A 122 -11.62 -4.56 -7.17
N VAL A 123 -11.32 -4.64 -5.87
CA VAL A 123 -12.31 -5.09 -4.87
C VAL A 123 -13.51 -4.16 -4.80
N VAL A 124 -13.28 -2.84 -4.87
CA VAL A 124 -14.36 -1.84 -4.90
C VAL A 124 -15.20 -1.99 -6.16
N HIS A 125 -14.58 -2.12 -7.33
CA HIS A 125 -15.30 -2.35 -8.60
C HIS A 125 -16.16 -3.61 -8.54
N ASN A 126 -15.58 -4.72 -8.08
CA ASN A 126 -16.28 -5.99 -7.92
C ASN A 126 -17.48 -5.88 -6.96
N ALA A 127 -17.36 -5.07 -5.90
CA ALA A 127 -18.45 -4.82 -4.97
C ALA A 127 -19.58 -3.99 -5.60
N VAL A 128 -19.23 -2.93 -6.33
CA VAL A 128 -20.19 -2.05 -7.02
C VAL A 128 -20.91 -2.79 -8.16
N ALA A 129 -20.19 -3.60 -8.93
CA ALA A 129 -20.77 -4.43 -9.99
C ALA A 129 -21.81 -5.44 -9.44
N ARG A 130 -21.66 -5.85 -8.18
CA ARG A 130 -22.64 -6.69 -7.44
C ARG A 130 -23.76 -5.88 -6.79
N GLY A 131 -23.92 -4.60 -7.13
CA GLY A 131 -24.99 -3.73 -6.65
C GLY A 131 -24.76 -3.10 -5.27
N ARG A 132 -23.55 -3.18 -4.70
CA ARG A 132 -23.25 -2.46 -3.45
C ARG A 132 -23.03 -0.98 -3.73
N ASP A 133 -23.54 -0.14 -2.83
CA ASP A 133 -23.25 1.29 -2.87
C ASP A 133 -21.73 1.56 -2.80
N ARG A 134 -21.26 2.51 -3.63
CA ARG A 134 -19.83 2.80 -3.75
C ARG A 134 -19.24 3.38 -2.46
N GLN A 135 -19.98 4.21 -1.71
CA GLN A 135 -19.50 4.76 -0.43
C GLN A 135 -19.26 3.63 0.58
N ARG A 136 -20.18 2.67 0.65
CA ARG A 136 -20.05 1.48 1.50
C ARG A 136 -18.97 0.52 1.03
N SER A 137 -18.66 0.52 -0.27
CA SER A 137 -17.67 -0.37 -0.88
C SER A 137 -16.22 0.09 -0.66
N ARG A 138 -15.98 1.29 -0.10
CA ARG A 138 -14.63 1.80 0.18
C ARG A 138 -13.87 1.01 1.25
N VAL A 139 -14.60 0.34 2.14
CA VAL A 139 -14.06 -0.54 3.17
C VAL A 139 -14.13 -1.96 2.64
N VAL A 140 -12.96 -2.56 2.38
CA VAL A 140 -12.82 -3.81 1.63
C VAL A 140 -12.44 -4.96 2.58
N PRO A 141 -12.95 -6.19 2.40
CA PRO A 141 -12.47 -7.33 3.18
C PRO A 141 -10.99 -7.63 2.90
N VAL A 142 -10.20 -7.94 3.92
CA VAL A 142 -8.76 -8.27 3.77
C VAL A 142 -8.56 -9.44 2.82
N THR A 143 -9.35 -10.50 2.96
CA THR A 143 -9.28 -11.70 2.09
C THR A 143 -9.57 -11.38 0.63
N LYS A 144 -10.51 -10.46 0.36
CA LYS A 144 -10.80 -10.02 -1.02
C LYS A 144 -9.70 -9.14 -1.59
N PHE A 145 -9.09 -8.31 -0.77
CA PHE A 145 -7.91 -7.54 -1.16
C PHE A 145 -6.75 -8.46 -1.56
N LEU A 146 -6.43 -9.46 -0.74
CA LEU A 146 -5.38 -10.43 -1.05
C LEU A 146 -5.68 -11.24 -2.31
N GLN A 147 -6.95 -11.63 -2.55
CA GLN A 147 -7.38 -12.28 -3.80
C GLN A 147 -7.25 -11.40 -5.05
N CYS A 148 -7.28 -10.08 -4.90
CA CYS A 148 -7.08 -9.15 -6.00
C CYS A 148 -5.61 -8.72 -6.14
N LEU A 149 -4.83 -8.83 -5.08
CA LEU A 149 -3.38 -8.57 -5.12
C LEU A 149 -2.62 -9.78 -5.65
N PHE A 150 -3.06 -10.98 -5.27
CA PHE A 150 -2.47 -12.24 -5.68
C PHE A 150 -3.49 -13.14 -6.35
N ARG A 151 -3.09 -13.78 -7.45
CA ARG A 151 -3.88 -14.81 -8.11
C ARG A 151 -3.59 -16.17 -7.46
N SER A 152 -4.60 -16.73 -6.81
CA SER A 152 -4.55 -18.13 -6.38
C SER A 152 -4.60 -19.06 -7.60
N GLY A 153 -3.84 -20.15 -7.55
CA GLY A 153 -3.87 -21.20 -8.55
C GLY A 153 -3.50 -22.56 -7.96
N PRO A 154 -3.55 -23.64 -8.75
CA PRO A 154 -3.17 -24.96 -8.28
C PRO A 154 -1.76 -24.96 -7.65
N GLY A 155 -1.67 -25.33 -6.39
CA GLY A 155 -0.41 -25.42 -5.63
C GLY A 155 0.11 -24.11 -5.01
N HIS A 156 -0.65 -23.00 -5.05
CA HIS A 156 -0.26 -21.73 -4.43
C HIS A 156 -1.48 -20.89 -4.03
N ASP A 157 -2.26 -21.38 -3.06
CA ASP A 157 -3.36 -20.61 -2.46
C ASP A 157 -2.97 -20.04 -1.09
N ILE A 158 -2.67 -18.74 -1.05
CA ILE A 158 -2.26 -18.07 0.19
C ILE A 158 -3.37 -18.06 1.24
N LEU A 159 -4.64 -18.19 0.83
CA LEU A 159 -5.78 -18.09 1.75
C LEU A 159 -5.98 -19.34 2.59
N SER A 160 -5.48 -20.48 2.13
CA SER A 160 -5.47 -21.74 2.88
C SER A 160 -4.16 -21.97 3.64
N SER A 161 -3.31 -20.94 3.75
CA SER A 161 -2.11 -21.04 4.57
C SER A 161 -2.45 -21.04 6.06
N LEU A 162 -1.69 -21.81 6.82
CA LEU A 162 -1.65 -21.78 8.27
C LEU A 162 -0.65 -20.72 8.74
N PRO A 163 -0.76 -20.22 9.99
CA PRO A 163 0.17 -19.23 10.50
C PRO A 163 1.59 -19.79 10.58
N SER A 164 2.58 -18.99 10.19
CA SER A 164 4.01 -19.33 10.25
C SER A 164 4.59 -19.14 11.66
N VAL A 165 4.06 -18.15 12.39
CA VAL A 165 4.37 -17.88 13.80
C VAL A 165 3.05 -17.87 14.55
N VAL A 166 3.03 -18.51 15.72
CA VAL A 166 1.84 -18.61 16.56
C VAL A 166 2.18 -18.05 17.93
N LYS A 167 1.37 -17.10 18.41
CA LYS A 167 1.52 -16.60 19.77
C LYS A 167 1.29 -17.75 20.76
N GLU A 168 2.05 -17.79 21.84
CA GLU A 168 1.76 -18.68 22.96
C GLU A 168 0.27 -18.55 23.37
N ASP A 169 -0.38 -19.70 23.59
CA ASP A 169 -1.82 -19.82 23.90
C ASP A 169 -2.81 -19.30 22.83
N SER A 170 -2.36 -19.01 21.61
CA SER A 170 -3.27 -18.66 20.51
C SER A 170 -4.04 -19.87 19.99
N GLU A 171 -5.36 -19.73 19.88
CA GLU A 171 -6.25 -20.71 19.25
C GLU A 171 -6.12 -20.74 17.71
N ASP A 172 -5.42 -19.77 17.12
CA ASP A 172 -5.30 -19.61 15.67
C ASP A 172 -4.29 -20.57 15.03
N ALA A 173 -3.59 -21.39 15.83
CA ALA A 173 -2.49 -22.25 15.41
C ALA A 173 -2.81 -23.19 14.22
N THR A 174 -4.08 -23.56 14.08
CA THR A 174 -4.59 -24.48 13.06
C THR A 174 -5.65 -23.85 12.17
N ILE A 175 -5.82 -22.52 12.22
CA ILE A 175 -6.85 -21.82 11.47
C ILE A 175 -6.24 -21.23 10.20
N GLU A 176 -6.91 -21.43 9.06
CA GLU A 176 -6.47 -20.89 7.78
C GLU A 176 -6.59 -19.35 7.75
N LEU A 177 -5.75 -18.70 6.94
CA LEU A 177 -5.77 -17.24 6.75
C LEU A 177 -7.18 -16.75 6.37
N SER A 178 -7.85 -17.47 5.48
CA SER A 178 -9.20 -17.10 5.01
C SER A 178 -10.22 -17.00 6.15
N ASP A 179 -10.13 -17.90 7.13
CA ASP A 179 -11.03 -18.00 8.26
C ASP A 179 -10.66 -16.99 9.36
N VAL A 180 -9.38 -16.91 9.73
CA VAL A 180 -8.90 -15.92 10.72
C VAL A 180 -9.22 -14.48 10.29
N PHE A 181 -9.11 -14.17 9.00
CA PHE A 181 -9.37 -12.84 8.47
C PHE A 181 -10.76 -12.68 7.84
N ALA A 182 -11.68 -13.63 8.03
CA ALA A 182 -13.02 -13.59 7.41
C ALA A 182 -13.80 -12.31 7.75
N GLY A 183 -13.66 -11.82 8.99
CA GLY A 183 -14.28 -10.59 9.47
C GLY A 183 -13.41 -9.34 9.35
N ALA A 184 -12.17 -9.45 8.85
CA ALA A 184 -11.22 -8.35 8.84
C ALA A 184 -11.47 -7.36 7.69
N MET A 185 -11.44 -6.07 8.01
CA MET A 185 -11.81 -5.01 7.07
C MET A 185 -10.69 -3.98 6.91
N LEU A 186 -10.28 -3.75 5.67
CA LEU A 186 -9.25 -2.83 5.26
C LEU A 186 -9.88 -1.51 4.77
N HIS A 187 -9.28 -0.38 5.10
CA HIS A 187 -9.71 0.93 4.62
C HIS A 187 -8.52 1.80 4.24
N PHE A 188 -8.20 1.80 2.95
CA PHE A 188 -7.30 2.78 2.36
C PHE A 188 -7.74 3.12 0.93
N ASN A 189 -7.33 4.28 0.45
CA ASN A 189 -7.47 4.74 -0.92
C ASN A 189 -6.27 5.61 -1.36
N HIS A 190 -5.23 5.75 -0.54
CA HIS A 190 -3.96 6.36 -0.91
C HIS A 190 -2.89 5.96 0.09
N PHE A 191 -1.64 6.22 -0.28
CA PHE A 191 -0.49 6.10 0.58
C PHE A 191 0.02 7.48 0.99
N VAL A 192 0.47 7.58 2.23
CA VAL A 192 1.22 8.72 2.75
C VAL A 192 2.63 8.26 3.08
N LYS A 193 3.63 9.11 2.80
CA LYS A 193 4.99 8.86 3.26
C LYS A 193 5.13 9.30 4.70
N MET A 194 5.67 8.42 5.53
CA MET A 194 6.00 8.71 6.92
C MET A 194 7.45 9.14 6.98
N ASN A 195 7.71 10.31 7.57
CA ASN A 195 9.06 10.86 7.65
C ASN A 195 9.73 10.61 9.01
N GLU A 196 8.95 10.20 10.02
CA GLU A 196 9.42 9.95 11.38
C GLU A 196 9.14 8.48 11.80
N PRO A 197 10.18 7.68 12.07
CA PRO A 197 10.07 6.27 12.48
C PRO A 197 9.13 6.03 13.66
N ASP A 198 9.18 6.92 14.65
CA ASP A 198 8.49 6.79 15.93
C ASP A 198 6.96 6.94 15.82
N MET A 199 6.45 7.23 14.61
CA MET A 199 5.03 7.39 14.34
C MET A 199 4.31 6.10 13.91
N LEU A 200 4.99 4.95 13.92
CA LEU A 200 4.38 3.64 13.58
C LEU A 200 3.46 3.05 14.66
N ASP A 201 3.23 3.75 15.77
CA ASP A 201 2.35 3.26 16.83
C ASP A 201 0.86 3.16 16.40
N ARG A 202 0.11 2.27 17.06
CA ARG A 202 -1.32 2.06 16.82
C ARG A 202 -2.18 3.33 16.92
N LYS A 203 -1.81 4.31 17.76
CA LYS A 203 -2.57 5.56 17.94
C LYS A 203 -2.47 6.45 16.69
N TYR A 204 -1.34 6.47 16.00
CA TYR A 204 -1.20 7.19 14.73
C TYR A 204 -1.79 6.39 13.56
N LEU A 205 -1.51 5.09 13.50
CA LEU A 205 -2.02 4.21 12.44
C LEU A 205 -3.55 4.19 12.36
N TRP A 206 -4.21 4.24 13.52
CA TRP A 206 -5.65 4.49 13.62
C TRP A 206 -6.12 5.70 12.81
N ARG A 207 -5.44 6.85 13.01
CA ARG A 207 -5.85 8.14 12.46
C ARG A 207 -5.68 8.11 10.95
N LEU A 208 -4.61 7.50 10.46
CA LEU A 208 -4.39 7.27 9.04
C LEU A 208 -5.47 6.37 8.44
N MET A 209 -5.78 5.23 9.07
CA MET A 209 -6.86 4.36 8.61
C MET A 209 -8.22 5.06 8.59
N SER A 210 -8.53 5.93 9.56
CA SER A 210 -9.77 6.72 9.57
C SER A 210 -9.88 7.67 8.38
N ARG A 211 -8.73 8.11 7.83
CA ARG A 211 -8.62 8.91 6.61
C ARG A 211 -8.46 8.05 5.36
N GLY A 212 -8.45 6.73 5.46
CA GLY A 212 -8.17 5.87 4.31
C GLY A 212 -6.74 6.01 3.78
N ALA A 213 -5.78 6.32 4.65
CA ALA A 213 -4.37 6.41 4.31
C ALA A 213 -3.62 5.14 4.77
N ALA A 214 -3.03 4.43 3.82
CA ALA A 214 -1.99 3.45 4.08
C ALA A 214 -0.61 4.15 4.14
N VAL A 215 0.43 3.44 4.56
CA VAL A 215 1.73 4.05 4.89
C VAL A 215 2.81 3.52 3.98
N LEU A 216 3.61 4.43 3.41
CA LEU A 216 4.97 4.19 2.96
C LEU A 216 5.91 4.63 4.10
N CYS A 217 6.75 3.73 4.57
CA CYS A 217 7.72 3.97 5.63
C CYS A 217 8.88 4.83 5.11
N ALA A 218 9.63 5.46 6.01
CA ALA A 218 10.85 6.16 5.64
C ALA A 218 11.92 5.15 5.16
N PRO A 219 12.86 5.57 4.29
CA PRO A 219 14.01 4.74 3.95
C PRO A 219 14.80 4.31 5.19
N ASN A 220 15.25 3.06 5.21
CA ASN A 220 15.99 2.44 6.31
C ASN A 220 15.17 2.17 7.59
N GLU A 221 13.84 2.23 7.52
CA GLU A 221 13.00 1.67 8.56
C GLU A 221 13.26 0.16 8.71
N LYS A 222 13.08 -0.34 9.93
CA LYS A 222 13.49 -1.68 10.38
C LYS A 222 12.77 -2.81 9.63
N GLY A 223 13.13 -3.08 8.38
CA GLY A 223 12.63 -4.21 7.58
C GLY A 223 11.20 -4.10 7.06
N VAL A 224 10.55 -2.93 7.14
CA VAL A 224 9.21 -2.69 6.57
C VAL A 224 9.24 -1.42 5.72
N ASP A 225 8.86 -1.56 4.46
CA ASP A 225 8.81 -0.45 3.50
C ASP A 225 7.41 0.15 3.41
N ALA A 226 6.36 -0.63 3.63
CA ALA A 226 4.99 -0.13 3.65
C ALA A 226 4.08 -0.96 4.56
N LEU A 227 2.94 -0.38 4.95
CA LEU A 227 1.91 -1.13 5.67
C LEU A 227 0.49 -0.65 5.34
N CYS A 228 -0.43 -1.58 5.52
CA CYS A 228 -1.87 -1.37 5.43
C CYS A 228 -2.54 -1.76 6.75
N GLN A 229 -3.40 -0.90 7.27
CA GLN A 229 -4.12 -1.16 8.52
C GLN A 229 -5.50 -1.78 8.25
N PHE A 230 -5.93 -2.70 9.12
CA PHE A 230 -7.27 -3.28 9.09
C PHE A 230 -7.88 -3.32 10.48
N THR A 231 -9.22 -3.41 10.53
CA THR A 231 -9.95 -3.73 11.76
C THR A 231 -10.19 -5.24 11.83
N TYR A 232 -9.82 -5.84 12.96
CA TYR A 232 -10.04 -7.24 13.27
C TYR A 232 -11.43 -7.45 13.86
N HIS A 233 -12.16 -8.45 13.33
CA HIS A 233 -13.45 -8.96 13.86
C HIS A 233 -14.56 -7.91 14.12
N SER A 234 -14.44 -6.71 13.55
CA SER A 234 -15.43 -5.65 13.69
C SER A 234 -15.24 -4.59 12.62
N ARG A 235 -16.34 -3.93 12.22
CA ARG A 235 -16.31 -2.75 11.34
C ARG A 235 -16.10 -1.45 12.12
N LYS A 236 -16.18 -1.51 13.46
CA LYS A 236 -15.85 -0.37 14.31
C LYS A 236 -14.35 -0.38 14.48
N LEU A 237 -13.72 0.68 13.99
CA LEU A 237 -12.34 1.00 14.31
C LEU A 237 -12.26 1.08 15.85
N ARG A 238 -11.41 0.24 16.50
CA ARG A 238 -10.93 0.28 17.92
C ARG A 238 -9.40 0.04 18.05
N LYS A 239 -8.67 0.73 18.96
CA LYS A 239 -7.19 0.63 18.99
C LYS A 239 -6.79 -0.84 19.19
N GLU A 240 -7.60 -1.54 19.98
CA GLU A 240 -7.47 -2.92 20.40
C GLU A 240 -7.73 -3.92 19.26
N ASN A 241 -8.46 -3.52 18.22
CA ASN A 241 -8.72 -4.37 17.05
C ASN A 241 -7.97 -3.92 15.80
N LEU A 242 -7.02 -2.99 15.92
CA LEU A 242 -6.22 -2.53 14.81
C LEU A 242 -5.10 -3.55 14.53
N GLY A 243 -5.19 -4.22 13.39
CA GLY A 243 -4.14 -5.09 12.86
C GLY A 243 -3.46 -4.45 11.65
N VAL A 244 -2.36 -5.07 11.21
CA VAL A 244 -1.52 -4.57 10.11
C VAL A 244 -1.14 -5.68 9.14
N ILE A 245 -1.07 -5.32 7.87
CA ILE A 245 -0.37 -6.06 6.83
C ILE A 245 0.93 -5.31 6.59
N LEU A 246 2.06 -5.95 6.86
CA LEU A 246 3.39 -5.39 6.72
C LEU A 246 3.99 -5.85 5.39
N PHE A 247 4.61 -4.91 4.67
CA PHE A 247 5.22 -5.17 3.38
C PHE A 247 6.70 -4.80 3.39
N GLN A 248 7.52 -5.70 2.86
CA GLN A 248 8.90 -5.42 2.51
C GLN A 248 9.06 -5.58 1.00
N PHE A 249 9.69 -4.61 0.35
CA PHE A 249 9.91 -4.55 -1.08
C PHE A 249 11.41 -4.73 -1.33
N THR A 250 11.78 -5.72 -2.13
CA THR A 250 13.16 -5.91 -2.56
C THR A 250 13.24 -5.80 -4.07
N ASN A 251 14.10 -4.91 -4.56
CA ASN A 251 14.34 -4.70 -5.98
C ASN A 251 15.78 -5.12 -6.36
N ASP A 252 16.25 -6.21 -5.76
CA ASP A 252 17.53 -6.83 -6.05
C ASP A 252 17.29 -8.26 -6.52
N ALA A 253 17.85 -8.60 -7.67
CA ALA A 253 17.70 -9.90 -8.31
C ALA A 253 18.33 -11.06 -7.50
N CYS A 254 19.07 -10.78 -6.43
CA CYS A 254 19.50 -11.80 -5.47
C CYS A 254 18.34 -12.35 -4.62
N TYR A 255 17.26 -11.58 -4.48
CA TYR A 255 15.98 -12.04 -3.94
C TYR A 255 15.14 -12.57 -5.11
N ASP A 256 15.01 -13.88 -5.18
CA ASP A 256 14.31 -14.60 -6.25
C ASP A 256 13.28 -15.56 -5.65
N SER A 257 12.96 -16.66 -6.34
CA SER A 257 12.03 -17.67 -5.85
C SER A 257 12.42 -18.36 -4.53
N THR A 258 13.69 -18.32 -4.12
CA THR A 258 14.10 -18.90 -2.83
C THR A 258 13.79 -17.95 -1.69
N VAL A 259 12.93 -18.39 -0.76
CA VAL A 259 12.54 -17.62 0.43
C VAL A 259 13.77 -17.26 1.27
N LYS A 260 13.84 -15.99 1.69
CA LYS A 260 14.81 -15.46 2.66
C LYS A 260 14.14 -15.26 4.01
N SER A 261 14.06 -16.34 4.80
CA SER A 261 13.35 -16.35 6.08
C SER A 261 13.90 -15.34 7.09
N GLU A 262 15.16 -14.91 6.93
CA GLU A 262 15.82 -13.89 7.75
C GLU A 262 15.20 -12.50 7.67
N LEU A 263 14.36 -12.22 6.66
CA LEU A 263 13.66 -10.94 6.52
C LEU A 263 12.47 -10.81 7.48
N TYR A 264 11.75 -11.90 7.75
CA TYR A 264 10.53 -11.85 8.58
C TYR A 264 10.75 -11.43 10.03
N PRO A 265 11.84 -11.84 10.73
CA PRO A 265 12.15 -11.34 12.06
C PRO A 265 12.33 -9.81 12.14
N LEU A 266 12.72 -9.15 11.04
CA LEU A 266 12.83 -7.69 10.99
C LEU A 266 11.45 -7.02 11.04
N MET A 267 10.42 -7.72 10.56
CA MET A 267 9.03 -7.27 10.52
C MET A 267 8.26 -7.60 11.83
N ASP A 268 8.94 -7.63 12.98
CA ASP A 268 8.30 -7.86 14.29
C ASP A 268 7.50 -6.60 14.71
N PRO A 269 6.16 -6.67 14.86
CA PRO A 269 5.33 -5.52 15.18
C PRO A 269 5.63 -4.89 16.55
N PHE A 270 6.20 -5.63 17.50
CA PHE A 270 6.64 -5.08 18.79
C PHE A 270 7.98 -4.36 18.65
N ALA A 271 8.93 -4.91 17.89
CA ALA A 271 10.22 -4.27 17.63
C ALA A 271 10.08 -2.98 16.79
N LEU A 272 9.05 -2.94 15.94
CA LEU A 272 8.63 -1.79 15.15
C LEU A 272 7.85 -0.74 15.97
N GLY A 273 7.48 -1.03 17.22
CA GLY A 273 6.68 -0.11 18.05
C GLY A 273 5.21 0.00 17.64
N ILE A 274 4.73 -0.87 16.74
CA ILE A 274 3.32 -0.91 16.32
C ILE A 274 2.48 -1.44 17.47
N PHE A 275 2.88 -2.58 18.04
CA PHE A 275 2.21 -3.19 19.19
C PHE A 275 2.96 -2.83 20.47
N ASP A 276 2.24 -2.18 21.39
CA ASP A 276 2.71 -1.77 22.71
C ASP A 276 2.23 -2.71 23.82
N ASP A 277 1.14 -3.45 23.57
CA ASP A 277 0.50 -4.35 24.52
C ASP A 277 0.85 -5.82 24.23
N PRO A 278 1.59 -6.53 25.12
CA PRO A 278 1.95 -7.93 24.95
C PRO A 278 0.73 -8.87 24.94
N ASP A 279 -0.41 -8.44 25.50
CA ASP A 279 -1.65 -9.23 25.52
C ASP A 279 -2.41 -9.14 24.19
N THR A 280 -1.92 -8.34 23.23
CA THR A 280 -2.46 -8.30 21.86
C THR A 280 -2.66 -9.71 21.30
N THR A 281 -3.89 -10.00 20.86
CA THR A 281 -4.25 -11.24 20.16
C THR A 281 -4.52 -11.03 18.67
N VAL A 282 -4.45 -9.80 18.17
CA VAL A 282 -4.71 -9.49 16.76
C VAL A 282 -3.59 -10.09 15.90
N PRO A 283 -3.89 -11.05 15.01
CA PRO A 283 -2.90 -11.62 14.11
C PRO A 283 -2.49 -10.60 13.04
N ILE A 284 -1.29 -10.76 12.47
CA ILE A 284 -0.77 -9.91 11.39
C ILE A 284 -0.51 -10.71 10.11
N ILE A 285 -0.30 -10.00 9.01
CA ILE A 285 0.16 -10.60 7.75
C ILE A 285 1.48 -9.92 7.39
N ARG A 286 2.51 -10.68 7.04
CA ARG A 286 3.81 -10.16 6.59
C ARG A 286 4.06 -10.62 5.15
N ILE A 287 4.40 -9.69 4.28
CA ILE A 287 4.53 -9.94 2.85
C ILE A 287 5.86 -9.41 2.36
N VAL A 288 6.67 -10.26 1.73
CA VAL A 288 7.87 -9.86 1.01
C VAL A 288 7.60 -9.91 -0.48
N LEU A 289 7.81 -8.79 -1.18
CA LEU A 289 7.75 -8.70 -2.64
C LEU A 289 9.17 -8.54 -3.20
N ALA A 290 9.70 -9.61 -3.78
CA ALA A 290 10.97 -9.62 -4.51
C ALA A 290 10.74 -9.27 -5.98
N LEU A 291 10.60 -7.97 -6.25
CA LEU A 291 10.15 -7.41 -7.53
C LEU A 291 11.12 -7.69 -8.68
N ALA A 292 12.43 -7.74 -8.39
CA ALA A 292 13.49 -8.04 -9.36
C ALA A 292 13.79 -9.55 -9.52
N GLY A 293 13.03 -10.41 -8.84
CA GLY A 293 13.14 -11.86 -8.94
C GLY A 293 12.90 -12.33 -10.37
N LYS A 294 13.79 -13.21 -10.86
CA LYS A 294 13.75 -13.71 -12.26
C LYS A 294 12.83 -14.90 -12.43
N THR A 295 12.62 -15.65 -11.36
CA THR A 295 11.78 -16.82 -11.28
C THR A 295 10.51 -16.42 -10.54
N PRO A 296 9.39 -16.24 -11.26
CA PRO A 296 8.13 -15.91 -10.63
C PRO A 296 7.69 -16.99 -9.64
N SER A 297 7.35 -16.61 -8.41
CA SER A 297 6.79 -17.53 -7.42
C SER A 297 5.87 -16.83 -6.42
N LEU A 298 4.92 -17.59 -5.87
CA LEU A 298 4.09 -17.19 -4.74
C LEU A 298 4.10 -18.34 -3.73
N GLN A 299 4.61 -18.08 -2.53
CA GLN A 299 4.83 -19.07 -1.49
C GLN A 299 4.33 -18.54 -0.16
N THR A 300 3.94 -19.47 0.71
CA THR A 300 3.62 -19.19 2.12
C THR A 300 4.62 -19.90 3.00
N ILE A 301 4.95 -19.30 4.13
CA ILE A 301 5.98 -19.84 5.00
C ILE A 301 5.35 -20.78 6.00
N GLU A 302 5.84 -22.01 6.06
CA GLU A 302 5.37 -23.01 7.01
C GLU A 302 5.93 -22.74 8.41
N ARG A 303 5.11 -23.02 9.42
CA ARG A 303 5.51 -22.99 10.81
C ARG A 303 6.57 -24.05 11.10
N ILE A 304 7.55 -23.69 11.92
CA ILE A 304 8.43 -24.66 12.56
C ILE A 304 7.69 -25.30 13.74
N PRO A 305 7.43 -26.64 13.72
CA PRO A 305 6.68 -27.29 14.78
C PRO A 305 7.32 -27.09 16.16
N GLY A 306 6.51 -26.72 17.15
CA GLY A 306 6.95 -26.50 18.52
C GLY A 306 7.50 -25.10 18.81
N GLU A 307 7.76 -24.28 17.79
CA GLU A 307 8.12 -22.87 18.01
C GLU A 307 6.87 -22.02 18.23
N THR A 308 6.98 -21.08 19.16
CA THR A 308 6.00 -20.04 19.48
C THR A 308 6.65 -18.66 19.37
N GLY A 309 5.84 -17.63 19.17
CA GLY A 309 6.28 -16.24 19.10
C GLY A 309 5.48 -15.33 20.02
N LYS A 310 5.77 -14.02 19.94
CA LYS A 310 5.05 -12.98 20.70
C LYS A 310 3.71 -12.60 20.06
N PHE A 311 3.49 -13.01 18.81
CA PHE A 311 2.31 -12.72 18.00
C PHE A 311 2.04 -13.86 17.03
N THR A 312 0.83 -13.89 16.47
CA THR A 312 0.47 -14.78 15.37
C THR A 312 0.65 -14.07 14.04
N SER A 313 1.28 -14.70 13.05
CA SER A 313 1.47 -14.14 11.71
C SER A 313 1.29 -15.14 10.59
N TYR A 314 0.83 -14.61 9.45
CA TYR A 314 0.80 -15.32 8.17
C TYR A 314 1.79 -14.66 7.21
N ASP A 315 2.72 -15.45 6.70
CA ASP A 315 3.87 -14.96 5.96
C ASP A 315 3.82 -15.39 4.51
N ILE A 316 3.98 -14.42 3.61
CA ILE A 316 3.86 -14.60 2.17
C ILE A 316 5.11 -14.08 1.48
N TRP A 317 5.70 -14.90 0.63
CA TRP A 317 6.79 -14.54 -0.27
C TRP A 317 6.30 -14.51 -1.71
N CYS A 318 6.47 -13.38 -2.40
CA CYS A 318 6.21 -13.29 -3.82
C CYS A 318 7.46 -12.81 -4.57
N SER A 319 7.93 -13.59 -5.54
CA SER A 319 9.07 -13.28 -6.40
C SER A 319 8.60 -12.99 -7.81
N GLY A 320 9.19 -11.98 -8.45
CA GLY A 320 9.00 -11.63 -9.85
C GLY A 320 7.64 -11.01 -10.17
N LEU A 321 7.64 -9.96 -10.99
CA LEU A 321 6.41 -9.33 -11.49
C LEU A 321 5.85 -10.11 -12.68
N ASP A 322 5.01 -11.11 -12.39
CA ASP A 322 4.39 -11.97 -13.40
C ASP A 322 2.86 -12.01 -13.27
N THR A 323 2.17 -11.98 -14.40
CA THR A 323 0.69 -12.02 -14.47
C THR A 323 0.08 -13.32 -13.98
N LYS A 324 0.90 -14.37 -13.78
CA LYS A 324 0.48 -15.60 -13.12
C LYS A 324 0.14 -15.37 -11.64
N PHE A 325 0.84 -14.46 -10.98
CA PHE A 325 0.72 -14.26 -9.52
C PHE A 325 0.08 -12.94 -9.12
N TYR A 326 0.02 -11.92 -10.00
CA TYR A 326 -0.68 -10.63 -9.77
C TYR A 326 -1.87 -10.46 -10.73
#